data_AF-A0A1S3GZC1-F1
#
_entry.id   AF-A0A1S3GZC1-F1
#
_cell.length_a   1.000
_cell.length_b   1.000
_cell.length_c   1.000
_cell.angle_alpha   90.00
_cell.angle_beta   90.00
_cell.angle_gamma   90.00
#
_symmetry.space_group_name_H-M   'P 1'
#
loop_
_entity.id
_entity.type
_entity.pdbx_description
1 polymer ?
#
loop_
_entity_poly.entity_id
_entity_poly.type
_entity_poly.pdbx_seq_one_letter_code
_entity_poly.pdbx_strand_id
1 'polypeptide(L)'
;MKLIRVYAPTSSRPDEEVEQLYEEVQRQLTTDCHYYIVMGDFNAKIGIKSDEQERATGKFGSGERNERGDLLIEWATANNLKIMNTVYKKKISRRWTWQSPDGCTRNEIDYIMTNRPNIFTDVKVLNRLDAGSDHRAVIGVIRINVRKDRQKCLSNPPKRLSIEQLVIKKDEFQILLTNRFSALELEGEDVVDEMNDRITTTILECASEVAPASKNEGLKALNRNEDSHEENGGKQQQGHQKQHRICRAG
;
A
#
# COMPACT_ATOMS: atom_id res chain seq x y z
N MET A 1 1.13 -7.94 -0.83
CA MET A 1 1.53 -6.92 0.17
C MET A 1 2.87 -6.40 -0.26
N LYS A 2 3.02 -5.08 -0.34
CA LYS A 2 4.27 -4.40 -0.66
C LYS A 2 4.75 -3.66 0.57
N LEU A 3 6.01 -3.86 0.91
CA LEU A 3 6.71 -3.15 1.97
C LEU A 3 7.77 -2.27 1.30
N ILE A 4 7.63 -0.96 1.45
CA ILE A 4 8.53 0.02 0.87
C ILE A 4 9.31 0.68 2.02
N ARG A 5 10.64 0.58 1.97
CA ARG A 5 11.53 1.23 2.93
C ARG A 5 12.01 2.55 2.35
N VAL A 6 11.91 3.62 3.13
CA VAL A 6 12.32 4.97 2.75
C VAL A 6 13.43 5.48 3.66
N TYR A 7 14.35 6.24 3.08
CA TYR A 7 15.30 7.09 3.80
C TYR A 7 15.33 8.44 3.09
N ALA A 8 14.67 9.43 3.68
CA ALA A 8 14.58 10.76 3.09
C ALA A 8 15.87 11.55 3.27
N PRO A 9 16.27 12.37 2.28
CA PRO A 9 17.35 13.33 2.44
C PRO A 9 17.15 14.23 3.67
N THR A 10 18.25 14.62 4.32
CA THR A 10 18.22 15.57 5.43
C THR A 10 17.83 16.97 4.93
N SER A 11 17.43 17.87 5.84
CA SER A 11 17.07 19.26 5.48
C SER A 11 18.21 20.08 4.85
N SER A 12 19.46 19.60 4.93
CA SER A 12 20.63 20.19 4.28
C SER A 12 20.80 19.78 2.82
N ARG A 13 20.02 18.82 2.33
CA ARG A 13 20.05 18.32 0.95
C ARG A 13 19.11 19.15 0.06
N PRO A 14 19.42 19.25 -1.24
CA PRO A 14 18.57 19.94 -2.20
C PRO A 14 17.16 19.32 -2.28
N ASP A 15 16.17 20.15 -2.60
CA ASP A 15 14.77 19.72 -2.69
C ASP A 15 14.56 18.70 -3.81
N GLU A 16 15.37 18.77 -4.86
CA GLU A 16 15.35 17.85 -5.99
C GLU A 16 15.61 16.39 -5.56
N GLU A 17 16.48 16.15 -4.56
CA GLU A 17 16.71 14.79 -4.03
C GLU A 17 15.45 14.26 -3.30
N VAL A 18 14.67 15.14 -2.68
CA VAL A 18 13.43 14.77 -1.97
C VAL A 18 12.31 14.48 -2.96
N GLU A 19 12.21 15.28 -4.02
CA GLU A 19 11.25 15.06 -5.10
C GLU A 19 11.50 13.72 -5.81
N GLN A 20 12.75 13.44 -6.20
CA GLN A 20 13.13 12.17 -6.82
C GLN A 20 12.78 10.97 -5.95
N LEU A 21 12.98 11.07 -4.63
CA LEU A 21 12.58 10.03 -3.70
C LEU A 21 11.07 9.78 -3.74
N TYR A 22 10.26 10.84 -3.66
CA TYR A 22 8.80 10.70 -3.68
C TYR A 22 8.30 10.17 -5.03
N GLU A 23 8.92 10.53 -6.14
CA GLU A 23 8.64 9.97 -7.47
C GLU A 23 8.93 8.47 -7.55
N GLU A 24 10.08 8.03 -7.02
CA GLU A 24 10.43 6.61 -6.96
C GLU A 24 9.42 5.83 -6.11
N VAL A 25 9.10 6.34 -4.91
CA VAL A 25 8.09 5.71 -4.04
C VAL A 25 6.71 5.71 -4.73
N GLN A 26 6.36 6.77 -5.45
CA GLN A 26 5.12 6.85 -6.22
C GLN A 26 5.05 5.75 -7.28
N ARG A 27 6.13 5.52 -8.02
CA ARG A 27 6.23 4.44 -9.01
C ARG A 27 6.01 3.06 -8.39
N GLN A 28 6.46 2.85 -7.15
CA GLN A 28 6.21 1.60 -6.44
C GLN A 28 4.76 1.43 -5.97
N LEU A 29 4.04 2.55 -5.75
CA LEU A 29 2.63 2.58 -5.36
C LEU A 29 1.68 2.42 -6.55
N THR A 30 2.10 2.64 -7.80
CA THR A 30 1.22 2.49 -8.98
C THR A 30 0.86 1.04 -9.28
N THR A 31 1.75 0.06 -9.04
CA THR A 31 1.40 -1.35 -9.27
C THR A 31 0.35 -1.82 -8.27
N ASP A 32 -0.76 -2.37 -8.74
CA ASP A 32 -1.87 -2.83 -7.89
C ASP A 32 -1.41 -3.80 -6.78
N CYS A 33 -1.60 -3.39 -5.53
CA CYS A 33 -1.34 -4.22 -4.37
C CYS A 33 -2.35 -3.92 -3.27
N HIS A 34 -2.95 -4.99 -2.75
CA HIS A 34 -3.99 -4.88 -1.72
C HIS A 34 -3.52 -4.22 -0.40
N TYR A 35 -2.23 -4.35 -0.07
CA TYR A 35 -1.61 -3.77 1.13
C TYR A 35 -0.31 -3.07 0.77
N TYR A 36 -0.24 -1.76 0.97
CA TYR A 36 1.01 -1.00 1.01
C TYR A 36 1.36 -0.68 2.44
N ILE A 37 2.63 -0.90 2.78
CA ILE A 37 3.24 -0.42 4.02
C ILE A 37 4.48 0.35 3.60
N VAL A 38 4.47 1.67 3.79
CA VAL A 38 5.63 2.53 3.55
C VAL A 38 6.21 2.86 4.92
N MET A 39 7.49 2.59 5.14
CA MET A 39 8.13 2.82 6.43
C MET A 39 9.55 3.30 6.27
N GLY A 40 10.02 4.16 7.17
CA GLY A 40 11.32 4.76 6.95
C GLY A 40 11.61 5.92 7.87
N ASP A 41 12.80 6.47 7.65
CA ASP A 41 13.17 7.79 8.14
C ASP A 41 12.77 8.80 7.08
N PHE A 42 11.91 9.74 7.44
CA PHE A 42 11.41 10.75 6.52
C PHE A 42 12.06 12.12 6.74
N ASN A 43 12.92 12.27 7.76
CA ASN A 43 13.48 13.57 8.15
C ASN A 43 12.42 14.69 8.27
N ALA A 44 11.20 14.30 8.66
CA ALA A 44 10.01 15.15 8.66
C ALA A 44 9.34 15.12 10.04
N LYS A 45 8.92 16.28 10.54
CA LYS A 45 8.16 16.42 11.78
C LYS A 45 6.72 16.74 11.42
N ILE A 46 5.81 15.79 11.60
CA ILE A 46 4.39 15.98 11.24
C ILE A 46 3.59 16.74 12.31
N GLY A 47 4.12 16.82 13.53
CA GLY A 47 3.51 17.55 14.63
C GLY A 47 2.17 17.01 15.11
N ILE A 48 1.42 17.87 15.80
CA ILE A 48 0.00 17.66 16.13
C ILE A 48 -0.84 17.99 14.89
N LYS A 49 -1.91 17.22 14.67
CA LYS A 49 -2.89 17.44 13.61
C LYS A 49 -3.43 18.87 13.67
N SER A 50 -3.30 19.63 12.59
CA SER A 50 -3.68 21.06 12.50
C SER A 50 -5.13 21.24 12.01
N ASP A 51 -5.56 20.42 11.05
CA ASP A 51 -6.90 20.46 10.46
C ASP A 51 -7.57 19.09 10.53
N GLU A 52 -8.83 19.03 10.96
CA GLU A 52 -9.63 17.80 10.98
C GLU A 52 -9.77 17.14 9.61
N GLN A 53 -9.64 17.90 8.52
CA GLN A 53 -9.65 17.39 7.15
C GLN A 53 -8.39 16.60 6.79
N GLU A 54 -7.30 16.69 7.56
CA GLU A 54 -6.11 15.87 7.33
C GLU A 54 -6.43 14.38 7.51
N ARG A 55 -6.57 13.68 6.38
CA ARG A 55 -6.92 12.26 6.36
C ARG A 55 -5.72 11.37 6.64
N ALA A 56 -4.50 11.80 6.33
CA ALA A 56 -3.29 11.01 6.59
C ALA A 56 -2.94 10.93 8.09
N THR A 57 -3.17 12.01 8.85
CA THR A 57 -2.82 12.09 10.28
C THR A 57 -3.95 11.61 11.19
N GLY A 58 -3.58 10.96 12.29
CA GLY A 58 -4.46 10.51 13.36
C GLY A 58 -4.53 11.52 14.51
N LYS A 59 -5.30 11.17 15.55
CA LYS A 59 -5.60 12.06 16.68
C LYS A 59 -4.43 12.31 17.63
N PHE A 60 -3.40 11.48 17.57
CA PHE A 60 -2.30 11.47 18.53
C PHE A 60 -1.00 11.86 17.84
N GLY A 61 -0.96 12.93 17.05
CA GLY A 61 0.31 13.56 16.66
C GLY A 61 1.05 14.14 17.87
N SER A 62 2.31 14.54 17.72
CA SER A 62 3.07 15.22 18.78
C SER A 62 4.15 16.13 18.22
N GLY A 63 4.46 17.20 18.97
CA GLY A 63 5.47 18.17 18.58
C GLY A 63 4.96 19.21 17.60
N GLU A 64 5.88 20.04 17.14
CA GLU A 64 5.64 21.05 16.11
C GLU A 64 5.93 20.48 14.73
N ARG A 65 5.18 20.95 13.74
CA ARG A 65 5.32 20.55 12.35
C ARG A 65 6.40 21.40 11.66
N ASN A 66 7.18 20.77 10.78
CA ASN A 66 8.07 21.50 9.86
C ASN A 66 7.58 21.38 8.41
N GLU A 67 8.18 22.15 7.50
CA GLU A 67 7.83 22.17 6.07
C GLU A 67 7.87 20.77 5.41
N ARG A 68 8.89 19.96 5.74
CA ARG A 68 8.95 18.55 5.30
C ARG A 68 7.80 17.71 5.84
N GLY A 69 7.29 18.05 7.02
CA GLY A 69 6.12 17.44 7.62
C GLY A 69 4.83 17.74 6.87
N ASP A 70 4.64 18.98 6.41
CA ASP A 70 3.51 19.34 5.54
C ASP A 70 3.56 18.56 4.22
N LEU A 71 4.72 18.56 3.55
CA LEU A 71 4.92 17.80 2.31
C LEU A 71 4.61 16.30 2.48
N LEU A 72 5.07 15.69 3.58
CA LEU A 72 4.79 14.27 3.86
C LEU A 72 3.30 14.01 4.07
N ILE A 73 2.58 14.90 4.73
CA ILE A 73 1.13 14.75 4.98
C ILE A 73 0.34 14.91 3.70
N GLU A 74 0.70 15.88 2.86
CA GLU A 74 0.08 16.09 1.56
C GLU A 74 0.29 14.87 0.66
N TRP A 75 1.54 14.40 0.54
CA TRP A 75 1.89 13.21 -0.23
C TRP A 75 1.17 11.95 0.27
N ALA A 76 1.11 11.74 1.59
CA ALA A 76 0.40 10.61 2.18
C ALA A 76 -1.11 10.71 1.94
N THR A 77 -1.67 11.92 1.99
CA THR A 77 -3.10 12.16 1.72
C THR A 77 -3.44 11.86 0.26
N ALA A 78 -2.62 12.32 -0.68
CA ALA A 78 -2.77 12.05 -2.11
C ALA A 78 -2.75 10.54 -2.42
N ASN A 79 -1.92 9.78 -1.71
CA ASN A 79 -1.78 8.34 -1.86
C ASN A 79 -2.72 7.51 -0.96
N ASN A 80 -3.67 8.16 -0.26
CA ASN A 80 -4.59 7.51 0.68
C ASN A 80 -3.86 6.63 1.73
N LEU A 81 -2.71 7.10 2.19
CA LEU A 81 -1.89 6.47 3.22
C LEU A 81 -2.17 7.13 4.59
N LYS A 82 -2.36 6.30 5.62
CA LYS A 82 -2.52 6.72 7.00
C LYS A 82 -1.19 6.60 7.75
N ILE A 83 -0.77 7.67 8.43
CA ILE A 83 0.44 7.69 9.27
C ILE A 83 0.13 7.04 10.62
N MET A 84 0.49 5.77 10.77
CA MET A 84 0.01 4.92 11.87
C MET A 84 0.57 5.31 13.24
N ASN A 85 1.74 5.96 13.29
CA ASN A 85 2.32 6.53 14.51
C ASN A 85 1.37 7.51 15.23
N THR A 86 0.49 8.18 14.47
CA THR A 86 -0.44 9.18 15.01
C THR A 86 -1.82 8.60 15.36
N VAL A 87 -2.06 7.32 15.09
CA VAL A 87 -3.35 6.65 15.29
C VAL A 87 -3.48 6.07 16.70
N TYR A 88 -2.39 5.63 17.32
CA TYR A 88 -2.39 5.00 18.64
C TYR A 88 -1.88 5.96 19.71
N LYS A 89 -2.62 6.09 20.81
CA LYS A 89 -2.22 6.92 21.95
C LYS A 89 -0.98 6.33 22.63
N LYS A 90 0.11 7.10 22.67
CA LYS A 90 1.35 6.79 23.39
C LYS A 90 1.76 7.92 24.32
N LYS A 91 2.53 7.58 25.37
CA LYS A 91 3.16 8.60 26.24
C LYS A 91 4.19 9.37 25.41
N ILE A 92 4.14 10.71 25.45
CA ILE A 92 5.01 11.61 24.66
C ILE A 92 6.50 11.25 24.83
N SER A 93 6.94 10.97 26.06
CA SER A 93 8.33 10.57 26.35
C SER A 93 8.81 9.28 25.66
N ARG A 94 7.88 8.47 25.14
CA ARG A 94 8.14 7.19 24.47
C ARG A 94 7.94 7.24 22.95
N ARG A 95 7.79 8.44 22.36
CA ARG A 95 7.47 8.62 20.93
C ARG A 95 8.64 9.00 20.04
N TRP A 96 9.64 9.69 20.58
CA TRP A 96 10.77 10.14 19.78
C TRP A 96 11.48 8.97 19.10
N THR A 97 11.93 9.14 17.88
CA THR A 97 12.60 8.08 17.12
C THR A 97 14.03 8.45 16.81
N TRP A 98 14.41 9.71 16.99
CA TRP A 98 15.78 10.20 16.83
C TRP A 98 16.16 11.13 17.98
N GLN A 99 17.42 11.10 18.38
CA GLN A 99 18.02 12.01 19.36
C GLN A 99 19.26 12.67 18.77
N SER A 100 19.45 13.98 19.00
CA SER A 100 20.64 14.68 18.55
C SER A 100 21.91 14.18 19.24
N PRO A 101 23.11 14.34 18.64
CA PRO A 101 24.38 13.90 19.24
C PRO A 101 24.67 14.52 20.61
N ASP A 102 24.21 15.75 20.87
CA ASP A 102 24.32 16.42 22.17
C ASP A 102 23.32 15.90 23.22
N GLY A 103 22.39 15.03 22.82
CA GLY A 103 21.35 14.47 23.66
C GLY A 103 20.19 15.42 23.98
N CYS A 104 20.26 16.70 23.57
CA CYS A 104 19.32 17.75 23.98
C CYS A 104 18.00 17.71 23.19
N THR A 105 18.05 17.35 21.92
CA THR A 105 16.90 17.36 21.01
C THR A 105 16.43 15.94 20.73
N ARG A 106 15.11 15.76 20.72
CA ARG A 106 14.47 14.47 20.39
C ARG A 106 13.32 14.72 19.44
N ASN A 107 13.31 14.03 18.31
CA ASN A 107 12.30 14.17 17.27
C ASN A 107 11.64 12.83 16.96
N GLU A 108 10.39 12.87 16.52
CA GLU A 108 9.72 11.75 15.84
C GLU A 108 9.85 12.03 14.34
N ILE A 109 10.67 11.25 13.64
CA ILE A 109 10.94 11.39 12.19
C ILE A 109 10.85 10.06 11.43
N ASP A 110 10.70 8.96 12.17
CA ASP A 110 10.53 7.62 11.62
C ASP A 110 9.06 7.20 11.67
N TYR A 111 8.48 6.89 10.52
CA TYR A 111 7.04 6.63 10.40
C TYR A 111 6.75 5.29 9.73
N ILE A 112 5.58 4.75 10.06
CA ILE A 112 4.95 3.65 9.34
C ILE A 112 3.61 4.15 8.79
N MET A 113 3.42 4.02 7.47
CA MET A 113 2.24 4.44 6.74
C MET A 113 1.59 3.27 6.02
N THR A 114 0.27 3.29 5.85
CA THR A 114 -0.44 2.22 5.12
C THR A 114 -1.75 2.69 4.49
N ASN A 115 -2.13 2.07 3.38
CA ASN A 115 -3.47 2.24 2.79
C ASN A 115 -4.56 1.43 3.52
N ARG A 116 -4.19 0.52 4.44
CA ARG A 116 -5.12 -0.34 5.19
C ARG A 116 -4.89 -0.22 6.69
N PRO A 117 -5.28 0.89 7.32
CA PRO A 117 -5.04 1.12 8.75
C PRO A 117 -5.69 0.04 9.64
N ASN A 118 -6.76 -0.59 9.18
CA ASN A 118 -7.51 -1.62 9.91
C ASN A 118 -6.74 -2.92 10.18
N ILE A 119 -5.62 -3.17 9.49
CA ILE A 119 -4.78 -4.35 9.77
C ILE A 119 -3.83 -4.11 10.94
N PHE A 120 -3.56 -2.85 11.30
CA PHE A 120 -2.71 -2.56 12.44
C PHE A 120 -3.52 -2.66 13.74
N THR A 121 -2.85 -3.17 14.76
CA THR A 121 -3.38 -3.24 16.14
C THR A 121 -2.59 -2.36 17.09
N ASP A 122 -1.33 -2.06 16.76
CA ASP A 122 -0.51 -1.12 17.50
C ASP A 122 0.64 -0.59 16.64
N VAL A 123 1.09 0.63 16.92
CA VAL A 123 2.39 1.17 16.48
C VAL A 123 3.08 1.81 17.68
N LYS A 124 4.33 1.45 17.94
CA LYS A 124 5.10 1.94 19.09
C LYS A 124 6.59 1.99 18.81
N VAL A 125 7.27 2.89 19.50
CA VAL A 125 8.74 2.91 19.56
C VAL A 125 9.24 1.93 20.60
N LEU A 126 10.26 1.14 20.25
CA LEU A 126 10.93 0.23 21.16
C LEU A 126 11.90 1.00 22.04
N ASN A 127 11.63 1.03 23.34
CA ASN A 127 12.40 1.85 24.30
C ASN A 127 13.52 1.06 25.02
N ARG A 128 13.55 -0.27 24.88
CA ARG A 128 14.46 -1.16 25.62
C ARG A 128 15.53 -1.81 24.73
N LEU A 129 15.62 -1.37 23.48
CA LEU A 129 16.65 -1.82 22.57
C LEU A 129 17.67 -0.70 22.47
N ASP A 130 18.87 -0.96 22.97
CA ASP A 130 20.03 -0.11 22.74
C ASP A 130 20.87 -0.77 21.65
N ALA A 131 20.88 -0.14 20.48
CA ALA A 131 21.63 -0.62 19.32
C ALA A 131 22.87 0.24 19.04
N GLY A 132 23.22 1.18 19.94
CA GLY A 132 24.29 2.15 19.70
C GLY A 132 23.99 3.15 18.57
N SER A 133 22.71 3.32 18.21
CA SER A 133 22.25 4.30 17.23
C SER A 133 21.53 5.46 17.94
N ASP A 134 21.63 6.64 17.35
CA ASP A 134 20.83 7.82 17.66
C ASP A 134 19.34 7.65 17.31
N HIS A 135 18.99 6.61 16.54
CA HIS A 135 17.61 6.22 16.25
C HIS A 135 17.08 5.09 17.15
N ARG A 136 15.76 5.13 17.39
CA ARG A 136 14.99 4.06 18.03
C ARG A 136 14.06 3.36 17.06
N ALA A 137 14.02 2.03 17.17
CA ALA A 137 13.18 1.19 16.34
C ALA A 137 11.68 1.51 16.50
N VAL A 138 10.98 1.73 15.39
CA VAL A 138 9.51 1.80 15.33
C VAL A 138 8.97 0.42 14.96
N ILE A 139 7.95 -0.04 15.69
CA ILE A 139 7.33 -1.35 15.50
C ILE A 139 5.85 -1.18 15.20
N GLY A 140 5.42 -1.77 14.09
CA GLY A 140 4.02 -1.98 13.75
C GLY A 140 3.58 -3.42 14.03
N VAL A 141 2.47 -3.58 14.75
CA VAL A 141 1.85 -4.88 15.01
C VAL A 141 0.65 -5.04 14.10
N ILE A 142 0.76 -5.94 13.12
CA ILE A 142 -0.28 -6.19 12.13
C ILE A 142 -0.99 -7.53 12.37
N ARG A 143 -2.28 -7.56 12.03
CA ARG A 143 -3.13 -8.76 12.00
C ARG A 143 -3.83 -8.83 10.65
N ILE A 144 -3.43 -9.81 9.85
CA ILE A 144 -4.00 -10.06 8.52
C ILE A 144 -4.76 -11.39 8.58
N ASN A 145 -6.00 -11.39 8.09
CA ASN A 145 -6.78 -12.62 7.97
C ASN A 145 -6.80 -13.08 6.51
N VAL A 146 -5.74 -13.79 6.15
CA VAL A 146 -5.48 -14.25 4.77
C VAL A 146 -6.65 -15.05 4.19
N ARG A 147 -7.41 -15.80 5.02
CA ARG A 147 -8.59 -16.54 4.54
C ARG A 147 -9.72 -15.61 4.10
N LYS A 148 -10.04 -14.60 4.91
CA LYS A 148 -11.06 -13.61 4.56
C LYS A 148 -10.63 -12.77 3.36
N ASP A 149 -9.35 -12.41 3.27
CA ASP A 149 -8.83 -11.62 2.16
C ASP A 149 -8.83 -12.43 0.86
N ARG A 150 -8.42 -13.70 0.90
CA ARG A 150 -8.54 -14.63 -0.23
C ARG A 150 -9.99 -14.82 -0.64
N GLN A 151 -10.91 -14.98 0.31
CA GLN A 151 -12.33 -15.16 0.01
C GLN A 151 -12.93 -13.91 -0.65
N LYS A 152 -12.52 -12.70 -0.24
CA LYS A 152 -12.90 -11.45 -0.92
C LYS A 152 -12.38 -11.35 -2.35
N CYS A 153 -11.12 -11.76 -2.57
CA CYS A 153 -10.55 -11.83 -3.93
C CYS A 153 -11.25 -12.87 -4.80
N LEU A 154 -11.74 -13.96 -4.21
CA LEU A 154 -12.51 -14.98 -4.93
C LEU A 154 -13.98 -14.59 -5.15
N SER A 155 -14.59 -13.82 -4.24
CA SER A 155 -15.98 -13.38 -4.34
C SER A 155 -16.16 -12.22 -5.32
N ASN A 156 -15.14 -11.38 -5.45
CA ASN A 156 -15.04 -10.34 -6.48
C ASN A 156 -13.84 -10.67 -7.38
N PRO A 157 -13.93 -11.73 -8.20
CA PRO A 157 -12.85 -12.03 -9.12
C PRO A 157 -12.67 -10.81 -10.04
N PRO A 158 -11.43 -10.44 -10.39
CA PRO A 158 -11.21 -9.42 -11.41
C PRO A 158 -12.01 -9.83 -12.65
N LYS A 159 -12.62 -8.83 -13.31
CA LYS A 159 -13.32 -9.02 -14.57
C LYS A 159 -12.38 -9.71 -15.56
N ARG A 160 -12.54 -11.02 -15.73
CA ARG A 160 -11.71 -11.80 -16.65
C ARG A 160 -12.31 -11.67 -18.04
N LEU A 161 -11.45 -11.36 -19.00
CA LEU A 161 -11.78 -11.46 -20.41
C LEU A 161 -12.24 -12.88 -20.72
N SER A 162 -13.29 -13.01 -21.53
CA SER A 162 -13.73 -14.32 -21.98
C SER A 162 -12.80 -14.80 -23.09
N ILE A 163 -11.88 -15.71 -22.74
CA ILE A 163 -10.97 -16.33 -23.72
C ILE A 163 -11.78 -17.06 -24.80
N GLU A 164 -12.88 -17.71 -24.43
CA GLU A 164 -13.78 -18.38 -25.37
C GLU A 164 -14.34 -17.41 -26.41
N GLN A 165 -14.80 -16.23 -26.00
CA GLN A 165 -15.28 -15.20 -26.92
C GLN A 165 -14.16 -14.63 -27.79
N LEU A 166 -12.93 -14.49 -27.27
CA LEU A 166 -11.76 -14.09 -28.06
C LEU A 166 -11.39 -15.15 -29.10
N VAL A 167 -11.51 -16.44 -28.78
CA VAL A 167 -11.28 -17.53 -29.72
C VAL A 167 -12.36 -17.55 -30.81
N ILE A 168 -13.62 -17.30 -30.45
CA ILE A 168 -14.72 -17.20 -31.42
C ILE A 168 -14.53 -15.99 -32.34
N LYS A 169 -14.16 -14.83 -31.79
CA LYS A 169 -13.97 -13.56 -32.51
C LYS A 169 -12.50 -13.32 -32.88
N LYS A 170 -11.76 -14.38 -33.17
CA LYS A 170 -10.32 -14.32 -33.42
C LYS A 170 -9.97 -13.32 -34.53
N ASP A 171 -10.72 -13.34 -35.62
CA ASP A 171 -10.42 -12.49 -36.78
C ASP A 171 -10.68 -11.00 -36.49
N GLU A 172 -11.78 -10.68 -35.79
CA GLU A 172 -12.06 -9.32 -35.32
C GLU A 172 -10.97 -8.81 -34.38
N PHE A 173 -10.54 -9.65 -33.44
CA PHE A 173 -9.45 -9.33 -32.53
C PHE A 173 -8.12 -9.12 -33.26
N GLN A 174 -7.79 -9.98 -34.23
CA GLN A 174 -6.55 -9.89 -34.99
C GLN A 174 -6.50 -8.63 -35.86
N ILE A 175 -7.62 -8.26 -36.50
CA ILE A 175 -7.73 -7.02 -37.28
C ILE A 175 -7.55 -5.81 -36.37
N LEU A 176 -8.28 -5.75 -35.26
CA LEU A 176 -8.22 -4.62 -34.32
C LEU A 176 -6.81 -4.45 -33.74
N LEU A 177 -6.20 -5.57 -33.32
CA LEU A 177 -4.86 -5.60 -32.75
C LEU A 177 -3.81 -5.13 -33.77
N THR A 178 -3.91 -5.61 -35.02
CA THR A 178 -3.00 -5.21 -36.11
C THR A 178 -3.13 -3.72 -36.41
N ASN A 179 -4.36 -3.20 -36.47
CA ASN A 179 -4.60 -1.77 -36.71
C ASN A 179 -4.04 -0.90 -35.59
N ARG A 180 -4.27 -1.30 -34.32
CA ARG A 180 -3.74 -0.61 -33.14
C ARG A 180 -2.21 -0.63 -33.12
N PHE A 181 -1.57 -1.77 -33.36
CA PHE A 181 -0.10 -1.84 -33.44
C PHE A 181 0.49 -1.11 -34.64
N SER A 182 -0.22 -1.05 -35.77
CA SER A 182 0.24 -0.28 -36.94
C SER A 182 0.21 1.23 -36.69
N ALA A 183 -0.68 1.69 -35.80
CA ALA A 183 -0.76 3.09 -35.36
C ALA A 183 0.16 3.41 -34.18
N LEU A 184 0.75 2.40 -33.53
CA LEU A 184 1.76 2.59 -32.49
C LEU A 184 3.11 2.81 -33.17
N GLU A 185 3.54 4.06 -33.26
CA GLU A 185 4.93 4.39 -33.59
C GLU A 185 5.82 3.94 -32.42
N LEU A 186 6.49 2.78 -32.58
CA LEU A 186 7.48 2.28 -31.62
C LEU A 186 8.85 2.96 -31.83
N GLU A 187 8.86 4.26 -32.10
CA GLU A 187 10.09 5.02 -32.38
C GLU A 187 10.55 5.77 -31.13
N GLY A 188 11.62 5.28 -30.49
CA GLY A 188 12.29 5.93 -29.37
C GLY A 188 13.16 4.98 -28.54
N GLU A 189 14.08 5.53 -27.74
CA GLU A 189 14.81 4.82 -26.67
C GLU A 189 13.88 4.54 -25.48
N ASP A 190 12.74 3.87 -25.70
CA ASP A 190 11.88 3.46 -24.60
C ASP A 190 12.60 2.39 -23.76
N VAL A 191 12.59 2.55 -22.45
CA VAL A 191 13.09 1.53 -21.52
C VAL A 191 12.24 0.26 -21.68
N VAL A 192 12.87 -0.92 -21.63
CA VAL A 192 12.22 -2.23 -21.91
C VAL A 192 10.90 -2.42 -21.15
N ASP A 193 10.84 -1.94 -19.89
CA ASP A 193 9.64 -2.03 -19.06
C ASP A 193 8.49 -1.18 -19.61
N GLU A 194 8.77 0.05 -20.08
CA GLU A 194 7.76 0.93 -20.66
C GLU A 194 7.22 0.37 -21.97
N MET A 195 8.09 -0.19 -22.80
CA MET A 195 7.67 -0.86 -24.04
C MET A 195 6.78 -2.07 -23.73
N ASN A 196 7.15 -2.89 -22.73
CA ASN A 196 6.36 -4.05 -22.33
C ASN A 196 4.99 -3.65 -21.76
N ASP A 197 4.92 -2.55 -20.99
CA ASP A 197 3.67 -2.01 -20.46
C ASP A 197 2.75 -1.51 -21.59
N ARG A 198 3.29 -0.81 -22.59
CA ARG A 198 2.51 -0.34 -23.76
C ARG A 198 1.95 -1.50 -24.59
N ILE A 199 2.77 -2.51 -24.87
CA ILE A 199 2.35 -3.73 -25.59
C ILE A 199 1.24 -4.45 -24.81
N THR A 200 1.46 -4.68 -23.51
CA THR A 200 0.51 -5.40 -22.65
C THR A 200 -0.82 -4.64 -22.56
N THR A 201 -0.77 -3.32 -22.39
CA THR A 201 -1.97 -2.47 -22.32
C THR A 201 -2.77 -2.54 -23.62
N THR A 202 -2.09 -2.41 -24.76
CA THR A 202 -2.74 -2.45 -26.09
C THR A 202 -3.46 -3.78 -26.33
N ILE A 203 -2.80 -4.90 -25.99
CA ILE A 203 -3.39 -6.23 -26.11
C ILE A 203 -4.65 -6.35 -25.25
N LEU A 204 -4.57 -5.91 -23.99
CA LEU A 204 -5.68 -6.01 -23.04
C LEU A 204 -6.87 -5.11 -23.43
N GLU A 205 -6.62 -3.91 -23.96
CA GLU A 205 -7.66 -3.02 -24.48
C GLU A 205 -8.39 -3.63 -25.66
N CYS A 206 -7.64 -4.08 -26.68
CA CYS A 206 -8.22 -4.73 -27.86
C CYS A 206 -9.05 -5.95 -27.46
N ALA A 207 -8.55 -6.73 -26.50
CA ALA A 207 -9.24 -7.92 -26.03
C ALA A 207 -10.52 -7.56 -25.25
N SER A 208 -10.49 -6.47 -24.48
CA SER A 208 -11.66 -5.94 -23.75
C SER A 208 -12.74 -5.39 -24.67
N GLU A 209 -12.37 -4.79 -25.80
CA GLU A 209 -13.30 -4.28 -26.81
C GLU A 209 -14.03 -5.43 -27.52
N VAL A 210 -13.30 -6.48 -27.91
CA VAL A 210 -13.87 -7.60 -28.68
C VAL A 210 -14.66 -8.58 -27.80
N ALA A 211 -14.14 -8.85 -26.61
CA ALA A 211 -14.69 -9.82 -25.66
C ALA A 211 -14.76 -9.23 -24.25
N PRO A 212 -15.67 -8.27 -24.01
CA PRO A 212 -15.83 -7.64 -22.71
C PRO A 212 -16.14 -8.68 -21.64
N ALA A 213 -15.56 -8.49 -20.45
CA ALA A 213 -15.77 -9.39 -19.33
C ALA A 213 -17.27 -9.50 -18.99
N SER A 214 -17.79 -10.74 -18.98
CA SER A 214 -19.18 -11.00 -18.63
C SER A 214 -19.46 -10.65 -17.17
N LYS A 215 -20.66 -10.12 -16.89
CA LYS A 215 -21.14 -9.99 -15.51
C LYS A 215 -21.40 -11.40 -14.97
N ASN A 216 -20.73 -11.77 -13.89
CA ASN A 216 -21.03 -13.01 -13.16
C ASN A 216 -22.46 -12.97 -12.60
N GLU A 217 -23.45 -13.44 -13.37
CA GLU A 217 -24.80 -13.74 -12.85
C GLU A 217 -24.91 -15.17 -12.29
N GLY A 218 -23.87 -16.00 -12.40
CA GLY A 218 -23.96 -17.45 -12.19
C GLY A 218 -23.71 -18.03 -10.78
N LEU A 219 -23.26 -17.27 -9.78
CA LEU A 219 -22.87 -17.86 -8.47
C LEU A 219 -23.93 -17.77 -7.35
N LYS A 220 -25.11 -17.21 -7.61
CA LYS A 220 -26.21 -17.12 -6.61
C LYS A 220 -27.21 -18.29 -6.63
N ALA A 221 -27.09 -19.23 -7.56
CA ALA A 221 -28.07 -20.31 -7.74
C ALA A 221 -27.68 -21.66 -7.11
N LEU A 222 -26.41 -21.87 -6.74
CA LEU A 222 -25.95 -23.17 -6.20
C LEU A 222 -25.95 -23.26 -4.66
N ASN A 223 -26.07 -22.14 -3.94
CA ASN A 223 -26.10 -22.13 -2.47
C ASN A 223 -27.53 -22.15 -1.87
N ARG A 224 -28.54 -22.60 -2.62
CA ARG A 224 -29.93 -22.68 -2.11
C ARG A 224 -30.45 -24.10 -1.86
N ASN A 225 -29.66 -25.13 -2.18
CA ASN A 225 -30.13 -26.52 -2.12
C ASN A 225 -29.39 -27.41 -1.09
N GLU A 226 -28.61 -26.85 -0.17
CA GLU A 226 -27.94 -27.64 0.90
C GLU A 226 -28.39 -27.27 2.34
N ASP A 227 -29.29 -26.29 2.53
CA ASP A 227 -29.76 -25.86 3.86
C ASP A 227 -31.00 -26.64 4.36
N SER A 228 -31.10 -27.94 4.10
CA SER A 228 -32.20 -28.75 4.66
C SER A 228 -31.83 -30.09 5.29
N HIS A 229 -30.56 -30.40 5.53
CA HIS A 229 -30.18 -31.50 6.42
C HIS A 229 -28.75 -31.34 6.94
N GLU A 230 -28.60 -30.88 8.19
CA GLU A 230 -27.69 -31.44 9.21
C GLU A 230 -27.65 -30.51 10.44
N GLU A 231 -28.57 -30.76 11.37
CA GLU A 231 -28.33 -30.47 12.79
C GLU A 231 -27.36 -31.51 13.37
N ASN A 232 -26.58 -31.04 14.35
CA ASN A 232 -25.70 -31.77 15.29
C ASN A 232 -24.25 -32.04 14.87
N GLY A 233 -23.34 -31.30 15.51
CA GLY A 233 -21.92 -31.70 15.60
C GLY A 233 -20.97 -30.56 15.94
N GLY A 234 -21.04 -30.04 17.16
CA GLY A 234 -20.09 -29.03 17.64
C GLY A 234 -18.63 -29.50 17.58
N LYS A 235 -17.76 -28.68 16.98
CA LYS A 235 -16.32 -28.62 17.25
C LYS A 235 -15.76 -27.27 16.78
N GLN A 236 -15.40 -26.42 17.73
CA GLN A 236 -14.67 -25.17 17.49
C GLN A 236 -13.30 -25.49 16.88
N GLN A 237 -13.09 -25.18 15.60
CA GLN A 237 -11.75 -25.12 15.02
C GLN A 237 -11.19 -23.70 15.18
N GLN A 238 -10.15 -23.58 16.02
CA GLN A 238 -9.35 -22.37 16.16
C GLN A 238 -8.63 -22.06 14.83
N GLY A 239 -9.11 -21.06 14.10
CA GLY A 239 -8.40 -20.50 12.97
C GLY A 239 -7.06 -19.92 13.41
N HIS A 240 -5.95 -20.50 12.96
CA HIS A 240 -4.61 -19.99 13.20
C HIS A 240 -4.46 -18.57 12.63
N GLN A 241 -4.44 -17.57 13.51
CA GLN A 241 -4.08 -16.19 13.21
C GLN A 241 -2.56 -16.06 13.33
N LYS A 242 -1.86 -15.75 12.23
CA LYS A 242 -0.42 -15.44 12.27
C LYS A 242 -0.23 -13.98 12.65
N GLN A 243 0.44 -13.73 13.78
CA GLN A 243 0.93 -12.41 14.14
C GLN A 243 2.30 -12.20 13.48
N HIS A 244 2.46 -11.11 12.75
CA HIS A 244 3.75 -10.70 12.21
C HIS A 244 4.16 -9.37 12.83
N ARG A 245 5.42 -9.27 13.27
CA ARG A 245 6.03 -8.03 13.74
C ARG A 245 6.92 -7.48 12.63
N ILE A 246 6.71 -6.22 12.26
CA ILE A 246 7.61 -5.52 11.35
C ILE A 246 8.43 -4.57 12.22
N CYS A 247 9.75 -4.73 12.19
CA CYS A 247 10.72 -3.96 12.98
C CYS A 247 11.75 -3.33 12.04
N ARG A 248 12.24 -2.14 12.38
CA ARG A 248 13.45 -1.56 11.79
C ARG A 248 14.56 -1.50 12.85
N ALA A 249 15.78 -1.85 12.47
CA ALA A 249 17.01 -1.41 13.13
C ALA A 249 17.65 -0.32 12.24
N GLY A 250 18.27 0.67 12.87
CA GLY A 250 19.02 1.75 12.21
C GLY A 250 20.00 1.21 11.20
#